data_AF-A0A2X0QV05-F1
#
_entry.id   AF-A0A2X0QV05-F1
#
_cell.length_a   1.000
_cell.length_b   1.000
_cell.length_c   1.000
_cell.angle_alpha   90.00
_cell.angle_beta   90.00
_cell.angle_gamma   90.00
#
_symmetry.space_group_name_H-M   'P 1'
#
loop_
_entity.id
_entity.type
_entity.pdbx_description
1 polymer ?
#
loop_
_entity_poly.entity_id
_entity_poly.type
_entity_poly.pdbx_seq_one_letter_code
_entity_poly.pdbx_strand_id
1 'polypeptide(L)'
;MAHIRWAQNEAGKVVLDDESVAVVLKDPTLAQEVFAAFLQALSITRQPRANLKVLYQGWIDILTALQAAQITGQFVTSTNPEQAAARRAALHRCRDIDSQIAILRTSAAKEKQVARQVEINLEIKKLQADRSAVWGLL
;
A
#
# COMPACT_ATOMS: atom_id res chain seq x y z
N MET A 1 7.69 10.19 5.78
CA MET A 1 8.46 9.79 6.97
C MET A 1 7.45 9.50 8.04
N ALA A 2 7.59 8.37 8.73
CA ALA A 2 6.81 8.10 9.92
C ALA A 2 6.85 9.33 10.84
N HIS A 3 5.68 9.79 11.25
CA HIS A 3 5.57 10.85 12.24
C HIS A 3 6.16 10.32 13.55
N ILE A 4 7.44 10.60 13.80
CA ILE A 4 8.07 10.25 15.07
C ILE A 4 7.43 11.15 16.14
N ARG A 5 6.45 10.65 16.87
CA ARG A 5 6.02 11.22 18.16
C ARG A 5 6.75 10.46 19.26
N TRP A 6 7.41 11.20 20.15
CA TRP A 6 7.97 10.62 21.37
C TRP A 6 6.84 10.01 22.20
N ALA A 7 7.00 8.75 22.61
CA ALA A 7 6.05 8.06 23.49
C ALA A 7 5.97 8.78 24.85
N GLN A 8 4.77 9.17 25.27
CA GLN A 8 4.55 9.84 26.57
C GLN A 8 4.60 8.88 27.78
N ASN A 9 4.73 7.56 27.58
CA ASN A 9 4.64 6.58 28.67
C ASN A 9 5.92 5.78 28.98
N GLU A 10 6.96 5.78 28.14
CA GLU A 10 8.23 5.08 28.45
C GLU A 10 9.43 5.78 27.80
N ALA A 11 10.41 6.19 28.62
CA ALA A 11 11.63 6.84 28.14
C ALA A 11 12.45 5.90 27.22
N GLY A 12 12.79 6.38 26.03
CA GLY A 12 13.78 5.74 25.14
C GLY A 12 13.23 4.83 24.04
N LYS A 13 11.92 4.68 23.87
CA LYS A 13 11.33 3.94 22.75
C LYS A 13 10.78 4.86 21.67
N VAL A 14 11.24 4.67 20.43
CA VAL A 14 10.67 5.29 19.23
C VAL A 14 9.65 4.31 18.65
N VAL A 15 8.38 4.68 18.64
CA VAL A 15 7.33 3.95 17.92
C VAL A 15 7.27 4.52 16.50
N LEU A 16 7.45 3.65 15.50
CA LEU A 16 7.17 3.99 14.10
C LEU A 16 5.65 4.03 13.93
N ASP A 17 5.05 5.22 13.94
CA ASP A 17 3.61 5.43 13.72
C ASP A 17 3.17 5.14 12.27
N ASP A 18 4.08 4.82 11.35
CA ASP A 18 3.77 4.64 9.93
C ASP A 18 4.45 3.36 9.40
N GLU A 19 3.67 2.56 8.67
CA GLU A 19 4.11 1.28 8.09
C GLU A 19 5.30 1.53 7.13
N SER A 20 6.33 0.69 7.18
CA SER A 20 7.47 0.82 6.28
C SER A 20 7.03 0.64 4.82
N VAL A 21 7.25 1.64 3.98
CA VAL A 21 6.97 1.53 2.54
C VAL A 21 8.07 0.70 1.87
N ALA A 22 7.75 -0.55 1.56
CA ALA A 22 8.62 -1.48 0.84
C ALA A 22 8.00 -1.86 -0.52
N VAL A 23 8.81 -1.94 -1.56
CA VAL A 23 8.34 -2.31 -2.91
C VAL A 23 9.18 -3.44 -3.47
N VAL A 24 8.53 -4.46 -4.02
CA VAL A 24 9.22 -5.55 -4.71
C VAL A 24 9.53 -5.08 -6.13
N LEU A 25 10.81 -4.92 -6.47
CA LEU A 25 11.24 -4.40 -7.78
C LEU A 25 11.20 -5.44 -8.90
N LYS A 26 11.25 -6.73 -8.56
CA LYS A 26 11.19 -7.84 -9.53
C LYS A 26 9.76 -8.36 -9.62
N ASP A 27 8.89 -7.54 -10.20
CA ASP A 27 7.55 -7.98 -10.56
C ASP A 27 7.53 -8.27 -12.08
N PRO A 28 7.45 -9.56 -12.50
CA PRO A 28 7.44 -9.93 -13.91
C PRO A 28 6.18 -9.45 -14.64
N THR A 29 5.15 -9.01 -13.92
CA THR A 29 3.91 -8.47 -14.50
C THR A 29 3.98 -6.96 -14.77
N LEU A 30 5.01 -6.27 -14.22
CA LEU A 30 5.16 -4.83 -14.39
C LEU A 30 5.65 -4.50 -15.80
N ALA A 31 4.90 -3.67 -16.53
CA ALA A 31 5.31 -3.21 -17.85
C ALA A 31 6.65 -2.45 -17.79
N GLN A 32 7.50 -2.67 -18.79
CA GLN A 32 8.82 -2.02 -18.88
C GLN A 32 8.72 -0.50 -18.86
N GLU A 33 7.68 0.06 -19.48
CA GLU A 33 7.40 1.50 -19.51
C GLU A 33 7.11 2.07 -18.11
N VAL A 34 6.33 1.36 -17.30
CA VAL A 34 6.05 1.71 -15.91
C VAL A 34 7.34 1.71 -15.09
N PHE A 35 8.16 0.67 -15.25
CA PHE A 35 9.42 0.58 -14.53
C PHE A 35 10.40 1.70 -14.94
N ALA A 36 10.47 2.04 -16.23
CA ALA A 36 11.28 3.15 -16.72
C ALA A 36 10.80 4.51 -16.19
N ALA A 37 9.48 4.74 -16.17
CA ALA A 37 8.90 5.95 -15.59
C ALA A 37 9.20 6.09 -14.09
N PHE A 38 9.11 4.98 -13.34
CA PHE A 38 9.51 4.92 -11.94
C PHE A 38 10.99 5.30 -11.74
N LEU A 39 11.91 4.71 -12.52
CA LEU A 39 13.34 5.00 -12.39
C LEU A 39 13.65 6.48 -12.69
N GLN A 40 12.99 7.07 -13.68
CA GLN A 40 13.12 8.51 -13.93
C GLN A 40 12.62 9.35 -12.75
N ALA A 41 11.47 8.98 -12.18
CA ALA A 41 10.87 9.68 -11.05
C ALA A 41 11.71 9.54 -9.78
N LEU A 42 12.44 8.44 -9.59
CA LEU A 42 13.30 8.21 -8.43
C LEU A 42 14.49 9.19 -8.33
N SER A 43 14.91 9.77 -9.47
CA SER A 43 16.05 10.69 -9.52
C SER A 43 15.91 11.80 -8.49
N ILE A 44 16.99 12.05 -7.73
CA ILE A 44 17.06 13.17 -6.78
C ILE A 44 16.77 14.51 -7.48
N THR A 45 17.11 14.62 -8.77
CA THR A 45 16.87 15.83 -9.57
C THR A 45 15.39 16.10 -9.85
N ARG A 46 14.50 15.16 -9.55
CA ARG A 46 13.04 15.31 -9.67
C ARG A 46 12.32 15.38 -8.32
N GLN A 47 13.06 15.29 -7.21
CA GLN A 47 12.46 15.35 -5.88
C GLN A 47 12.32 16.79 -5.38
N PRO A 48 11.25 17.06 -4.60
CA PRO A 48 11.12 18.33 -3.90
C PRO A 48 12.22 18.43 -2.84
N ARG A 49 12.94 19.55 -2.82
CA ARG A 49 14.21 19.70 -2.06
C ARG A 49 14.22 20.90 -1.11
N ALA A 50 13.04 21.32 -0.66
CA ALA A 50 12.89 22.44 0.27
C ALA A 50 13.58 22.18 1.62
N ASN A 51 13.56 20.94 2.09
CA ASN A 51 14.31 20.46 3.24
C ASN A 51 14.39 18.93 3.18
N LEU A 52 15.18 18.34 4.09
CA LEU A 52 15.38 16.89 4.15
C LEU A 52 14.06 16.13 4.33
N LYS A 53 13.12 16.66 5.11
CA LYS A 53 11.79 16.04 5.32
C LYS A 53 11.01 15.94 4.02
N VAL A 54 10.96 17.03 3.26
CA VAL A 54 10.25 17.11 1.99
C VAL A 54 10.92 16.19 0.95
N LEU A 55 12.25 16.10 0.94
CA LEU A 55 12.99 15.19 0.08
C LEU A 55 12.64 13.72 0.33
N TYR A 56 12.70 13.27 1.59
CA TYR A 56 12.31 11.90 1.93
C TYR A 56 10.84 11.62 1.64
N GLN A 57 9.95 12.60 1.85
CA GLN A 57 8.55 12.44 1.52
C GLN A 57 8.34 12.24 0.01
N GLY A 58 9.08 12.99 -0.83
CA GLY A 58 9.04 12.80 -2.28
C GLY A 58 9.36 11.36 -2.69
N TRP A 59 10.44 10.78 -2.16
CA TRP A 59 10.77 9.37 -2.44
C TRP A 59 9.72 8.39 -1.93
N ILE A 60 9.15 8.61 -0.74
CA ILE A 60 8.06 7.79 -0.22
C ILE A 60 6.85 7.83 -1.16
N ASP A 61 6.51 9.01 -1.68
CA ASP A 61 5.38 9.19 -2.59
C ASP A 61 5.66 8.48 -3.94
N ILE A 62 6.90 8.48 -4.43
CA ILE A 62 7.31 7.71 -5.62
C ILE A 62 7.21 6.20 -5.39
N LEU A 63 7.65 5.70 -4.24
CA LEU A 63 7.53 4.27 -3.90
C LEU A 63 6.06 3.86 -3.77
N THR A 64 5.24 4.71 -3.14
CA THR A 64 3.80 4.50 -3.01
C THR A 64 3.11 4.52 -4.39
N ALA A 65 3.54 5.39 -5.31
CA ALA A 65 3.06 5.40 -6.69
C ALA A 65 3.42 4.11 -7.44
N LEU A 66 4.59 3.52 -7.19
CA LEU A 66 4.96 2.23 -7.77
C LEU A 66 4.11 1.08 -7.20
N GLN A 67 3.81 1.08 -5.90
CA GLN A 67 2.90 0.09 -5.29
C GLN A 67 1.49 0.16 -5.91
N ALA A 68 0.97 1.36 -6.15
CA ALA A 68 -0.29 1.54 -6.85
C ALA A 68 -0.21 1.01 -8.30
N ALA A 69 0.88 1.31 -9.01
CA ALA A 69 1.09 0.85 -10.38
C ALA A 69 1.19 -0.69 -10.50
N GLN A 70 1.67 -1.39 -9.47
CA GLN A 70 1.66 -2.85 -9.44
C GLN A 70 0.25 -3.44 -9.36
N ILE A 71 -0.72 -2.66 -8.86
CA ILE A 71 -2.12 -3.06 -8.75
C ILE A 71 -2.90 -2.62 -10.00
N THR A 72 -2.72 -1.37 -10.42
CA THR A 72 -3.53 -0.74 -11.49
C THR A 72 -2.90 -0.87 -12.87
N GLY A 73 -1.62 -1.23 -12.95
CA GLY A 73 -0.84 -1.24 -14.18
C GLY A 73 -0.37 0.14 -14.65
N GLN A 74 -0.70 1.23 -13.93
CA GLN A 74 -0.38 2.60 -14.34
C GLN A 74 0.45 3.33 -13.29
N PHE A 75 1.56 3.92 -13.73
CA PHE A 75 2.41 4.73 -12.86
C PHE A 75 2.03 6.20 -12.93
N VAL A 76 1.45 6.70 -11.84
CA VAL A 76 1.02 8.09 -11.71
C VAL A 76 1.55 8.66 -10.40
N THR A 77 2.36 9.72 -10.47
CA THR A 77 2.85 10.42 -9.28
C THR A 77 1.75 11.28 -8.65
N SER A 78 1.75 11.39 -7.32
CA SER A 78 0.86 12.32 -6.63
C SER A 78 1.25 13.78 -6.93
N THR A 79 0.26 14.61 -7.23
CA THR A 79 0.45 16.03 -7.56
C THR A 79 0.46 16.93 -6.33
N ASN A 80 -0.16 16.47 -5.24
CA ASN A 80 -0.23 17.19 -3.98
C ASN A 80 -0.17 16.22 -2.77
N PRO A 81 0.09 16.73 -1.55
CA PRO A 81 0.20 15.90 -0.35
C PRO A 81 -1.08 15.15 0.03
N GLU A 82 -2.25 15.70 -0.30
CA GLU A 82 -3.55 15.09 0.00
C GLU A 82 -3.77 13.83 -0.83
N GLN A 83 -3.47 13.89 -2.12
CA GLN A 83 -3.49 12.74 -3.03
C GLN A 83 -2.49 11.67 -2.59
N ALA A 84 -1.30 12.08 -2.15
CA ALA A 84 -0.31 11.14 -1.62
C ALA A 84 -0.80 10.45 -0.34
N ALA A 85 -1.47 11.17 0.55
CA ALA A 85 -2.07 10.61 1.76
C ALA A 85 -3.25 9.67 1.44
N ALA A 86 -4.14 10.06 0.53
CA ALA A 86 -5.26 9.24 0.09
C ALA A 86 -4.78 7.92 -0.53
N ARG A 87 -3.74 7.97 -1.36
CA ARG A 87 -3.13 6.76 -1.94
C ARG A 87 -2.54 5.84 -0.87
N ARG A 88 -1.80 6.38 0.10
CA ARG A 88 -1.26 5.58 1.21
C ARG A 88 -2.38 4.90 2.01
N ALA A 89 -3.45 5.62 2.31
CA ALA A 89 -4.62 5.07 2.99
C ALA A 89 -5.33 3.97 2.19
N ALA A 90 -5.48 4.16 0.87
CA ALA A 90 -6.06 3.14 -0.01
C ALA A 90 -5.19 1.87 -0.07
N LEU A 91 -3.86 2.02 -0.20
CA LEU A 91 -2.94 0.88 -0.20
C LEU A 91 -2.94 0.11 1.14
N HIS A 92 -2.99 0.83 2.27
CA HIS A 92 -3.12 0.20 3.58
C HIS A 92 -4.42 -0.62 3.66
N ARG A 93 -5.54 -0.04 3.25
CA ARG A 93 -6.84 -0.73 3.22
C ARG A 93 -6.82 -1.97 2.32
N CYS A 94 -6.12 -1.91 1.18
CA CYS A 94 -5.91 -3.10 0.34
C CYS A 94 -5.19 -4.22 1.09
N ARG A 95 -4.09 -3.91 1.79
CA ARG A 95 -3.32 -4.88 2.59
C ARG A 95 -4.16 -5.49 3.70
N ASP A 96 -4.95 -4.67 4.40
CA ASP A 96 -5.85 -5.14 5.45
C ASP A 96 -6.88 -6.13 4.91
N ILE A 97 -7.50 -5.81 3.77
CA ILE A 97 -8.48 -6.68 3.13
C ILE A 97 -7.81 -7.98 2.64
N ASP A 98 -6.63 -7.90 2.04
CA ASP A 98 -5.89 -9.08 1.58
C ASP A 98 -5.51 -10.01 2.73
N SER A 99 -5.10 -9.45 3.88
CA SER A 99 -4.85 -10.20 5.11
C SER A 99 -6.11 -10.90 5.62
N GLN A 100 -7.24 -10.20 5.68
CA GLN A 100 -8.53 -10.76 6.08
C GLN A 100 -8.97 -11.91 5.15
N ILE A 101 -8.84 -11.72 3.83
CA ILE A 101 -9.14 -12.77 2.84
C ILE A 101 -8.23 -14.00 3.05
N ALA A 102 -6.94 -13.81 3.31
CA ALA A 102 -6.00 -14.91 3.55
C ALA A 102 -6.35 -15.72 4.82
N ILE A 103 -6.73 -15.03 5.90
CA ILE A 103 -7.19 -15.66 7.14
C ILE A 103 -8.47 -16.45 6.89
N LEU A 104 -9.48 -15.85 6.24
CA LEU A 104 -10.75 -16.51 5.94
C LEU A 104 -10.57 -17.72 5.02
N ARG A 105 -9.69 -17.64 4.01
CA ARG A 105 -9.36 -18.79 3.15
C ARG A 105 -8.75 -19.94 3.94
N THR A 106 -7.86 -19.63 4.88
CA THR A 106 -7.23 -20.62 5.75
C THR A 106 -8.27 -21.27 6.68
N SER A 107 -9.25 -20.50 7.16
CA SER A 107 -10.38 -21.02 7.94
C SER A 107 -11.30 -21.91 7.10
N ALA A 108 -11.68 -21.47 5.90
CA ALA A 108 -12.54 -22.21 4.98
C ALA A 108 -11.96 -23.58 4.58
N ALA A 109 -10.63 -23.69 4.47
CA ALA A 109 -9.94 -24.94 4.14
C ALA A 109 -9.98 -25.96 5.29
N LYS A 110 -10.17 -25.51 6.54
CA LYS A 110 -10.23 -26.37 7.74
C LYS A 110 -11.66 -26.72 8.16
N GLU A 111 -12.65 -25.99 7.64
CA GLU A 111 -14.06 -26.18 7.98
C GLU A 111 -14.63 -27.44 7.32
N LYS A 112 -15.37 -28.23 8.10
CA LYS A 112 -15.97 -29.50 7.66
C LYS A 112 -17.47 -29.36 7.37
N GLN A 113 -18.11 -28.34 7.92
CA GLN A 113 -19.52 -28.08 7.71
C GLN A 113 -19.74 -27.25 6.43
N VAL A 114 -20.42 -27.83 5.45
CA VAL A 114 -20.69 -27.18 4.16
C VAL A 114 -21.40 -25.83 4.33
N ALA A 115 -22.39 -25.74 5.23
CA ALA A 115 -23.12 -24.50 5.47
C ALA A 115 -22.18 -23.36 5.93
N ARG A 116 -21.26 -23.63 6.86
CA ARG A 116 -20.30 -22.66 7.37
C ARG A 116 -19.21 -22.32 6.35
N GLN A 117 -18.82 -23.28 5.52
CA GLN A 117 -17.91 -23.04 4.40
C GLN A 117 -18.53 -22.09 3.36
N VAL A 118 -19.83 -22.25 3.06
CA VAL A 118 -20.56 -21.33 2.17
C VAL A 118 -20.62 -19.92 2.75
N GLU A 119 -20.87 -19.77 4.05
CA GLU A 119 -20.87 -18.48 4.74
C GLU A 119 -19.52 -17.77 4.64
N ILE A 120 -18.42 -18.46 4.96
CA ILE A 120 -17.06 -17.91 4.83
C ILE A 120 -16.76 -17.51 3.38
N ASN A 121 -17.18 -18.32 2.40
CA ASN A 121 -17.00 -18.01 0.98
C ASN A 121 -17.80 -16.77 0.54
N LEU A 122 -18.98 -16.54 1.11
CA LEU A 122 -19.76 -15.32 0.84
C LEU A 122 -19.06 -14.08 1.43
N GLU A 123 -18.47 -14.19 2.61
CA GLU A 123 -17.68 -13.11 3.22
C GLU A 123 -16.43 -12.77 2.39
N ILE A 124 -15.69 -13.78 1.93
CA ILE A 124 -14.55 -13.60 1.01
C ILE A 124 -15.00 -12.85 -0.25
N LYS A 125 -16.14 -13.20 -0.84
CA LYS A 125 -16.67 -12.51 -2.03
C LYS A 125 -16.97 -11.04 -1.76
N LYS A 126 -17.54 -10.71 -0.59
CA LYS A 126 -17.79 -9.31 -0.20
C LYS A 126 -16.48 -8.53 -0.06
N LEU A 127 -15.50 -9.08 0.65
CA LEU A 127 -14.18 -8.47 0.79
C LEU A 127 -13.46 -8.30 -0.56
N GLN A 128 -13.61 -9.24 -1.48
CA GLN A 128 -13.07 -9.11 -2.84
C GLN A 128 -13.72 -7.96 -3.62
N ALA A 129 -15.02 -7.74 -3.47
CA ALA A 129 -15.71 -6.61 -4.08
C ALA A 129 -15.24 -5.27 -3.47
N ASP A 130 -15.11 -5.21 -2.15
CA ASP A 130 -14.59 -4.03 -1.46
C ASP A 130 -13.15 -3.72 -1.89
N ARG A 131 -12.30 -4.74 -2.03
CA ARG A 131 -10.94 -4.59 -2.54
C ARG A 131 -10.91 -3.98 -3.93
N SER A 132 -11.73 -4.48 -4.85
CA SER A 132 -11.83 -3.94 -6.21
C SER A 132 -12.30 -2.49 -6.21
N ALA A 133 -13.21 -2.11 -5.29
CA ALA A 133 -13.63 -0.73 -5.13
C ALA A 133 -12.48 0.17 -4.64
N VAL A 134 -11.66 -0.31 -3.71
CA VAL A 134 -10.47 0.42 -3.22
C VAL A 134 -9.40 0.53 -4.31
N TRP A 135 -9.21 -0.49 -5.15
CA TRP A 135 -8.30 -0.42 -6.30
C TRP A 135 -8.68 0.68 -7.29
N GLY A 136 -9.98 0.96 -7.45
CA GLY A 136 -10.45 2.08 -8.28
C GLY A 136 -10.08 3.47 -7.75
N LEU A 137 -9.58 3.58 -6.52
CA LEU A 137 -9.13 4.83 -5.90
C LEU A 137 -7.62 5.09 -6.05
N LEU A 138 -6.85 4.12 -6.59
CA LEU A 138 -5.39 4.16 -6.72
C LEU A 138 -4.92 4.78 -8.04
#